data_AF-A0A943L556-F1
#
_entry.id   AF-A0A943L556-F1
#
_cell.length_a   1.000
_cell.length_b   1.000
_cell.length_c   1.000
_cell.angle_alpha   90.00
_cell.angle_beta   90.00
_cell.angle_gamma   90.00
#
_symmetry.space_group_name_H-M   'P 1'
#
loop_
_entity.id
_entity.type
_entity.pdbx_description
1 polymer ?
#
loop_
_entity_poly.entity_id
_entity_poly.type
_entity_poly.pdbx_seq_one_letter_code
_entity_poly.pdbx_strand_id
1 'polypeptide(L)'
;PNLHESASIDNEGRLIFTINNLSITEDYKIETVLLGKEAKKVRANILTNEMTAYNTFDNPNLVNIKEFNDFTVTKEGLNFTIPKCSVMRFIVE
;
A
#
# COMPACT_ATOMS: atom_id res chain seq x y z
N PRO A 1 14.92 10.36 -0.58
CA PRO A 1 14.16 9.11 -0.86
C PRO A 1 12.66 9.36 -0.59
N ASN A 2 11.78 9.08 -1.57
CA ASN A 2 10.34 9.34 -1.44
C ASN A 2 9.53 8.11 -0.98
N LEU A 3 10.15 6.95 -0.93
CA LEU A 3 9.52 5.71 -0.45
C LEU A 3 10.02 5.40 0.96
N HIS A 4 9.10 5.02 1.83
CA HIS A 4 9.39 4.53 3.17
C HIS A 4 8.53 3.33 3.51
N GLU A 5 9.19 2.24 3.89
CA GLU A 5 8.58 0.93 4.07
C GLU A 5 8.84 0.32 5.45
N SER A 6 7.93 -0.54 5.87
CA SER A 6 8.12 -1.43 7.02
C SER A 6 7.43 -2.76 6.78
N ALA A 7 7.95 -3.83 7.37
CA ALA A 7 7.37 -5.17 7.28
C ALA A 7 7.40 -5.87 8.64
N SER A 8 6.37 -6.65 8.93
CA SER A 8 6.24 -7.44 10.14
C SER A 8 5.44 -8.71 9.87
N ILE A 9 5.50 -9.66 10.80
CA ILE A 9 4.68 -10.87 10.80
C ILE A 9 3.78 -10.81 12.03
N ASP A 10 2.48 -11.02 11.84
CA ASP A 10 1.53 -11.06 12.96
C ASP A 10 1.47 -12.43 13.63
N ASN A 11 0.68 -12.54 14.70
CA ASN A 11 0.55 -13.79 15.48
C ASN A 11 -0.09 -14.95 14.68
N GLU A 12 -0.72 -14.67 13.54
CA GLU A 12 -1.29 -15.66 12.63
C GLU A 12 -0.31 -16.06 11.51
N GLY A 13 0.92 -15.53 11.52
CA GLY A 13 1.94 -15.80 10.51
C GLY A 13 1.73 -15.04 9.19
N ARG A 14 0.83 -14.05 9.15
CA ARG A 14 0.60 -13.23 7.97
C ARG A 14 1.71 -12.17 7.86
N LEU A 15 2.27 -12.02 6.67
CA LEU A 15 3.20 -10.94 6.39
C LEU A 15 2.38 -9.66 6.18
N ILE A 16 2.69 -8.63 6.95
CA ILE A 16 2.11 -7.31 6.80
C ILE A 16 3.24 -6.38 6.40
N PHE A 17 3.08 -5.68 5.27
CA PHE A 17 4.00 -4.61 4.92
C PHE A 17 3.24 -3.32 4.62
N THR A 18 3.85 -2.20 5.02
CA THR A 18 3.32 -0.86 4.80
C THR A 18 4.34 -0.09 3.99
N ILE A 19 3.88 0.63 2.96
CA ILE A 19 4.71 1.46 2.11
C ILE A 19 4.06 2.84 1.96
N ASN A 20 4.87 3.88 2.01
CA ASN A 20 4.44 5.27 1.90
C ASN A 20 5.12 5.91 0.71
N ASN A 21 4.38 6.70 -0.07
CA ASN A 21 4.95 7.59 -1.08
C ASN A 21 4.83 9.04 -0.61
N LEU A 22 5.97 9.61 -0.24
CA LEU A 22 6.15 10.98 0.25
C LEU A 22 6.28 12.01 -0.89
N SER A 23 6.29 11.56 -2.15
CA SER A 23 6.23 12.47 -3.29
C SER A 23 4.87 13.14 -3.35
N ILE A 24 4.87 14.43 -3.66
CA ILE A 24 3.65 15.22 -3.91
C ILE A 24 3.32 15.33 -5.41
N THR A 25 4.18 14.81 -6.29
CA THR A 25 4.00 14.91 -7.76
C THR A 25 4.04 13.57 -8.47
N GLU A 26 4.86 12.64 -7.99
CA GLU A 26 5.21 11.41 -8.72
C GLU A 26 4.61 10.16 -8.10
N ASP A 27 4.05 9.32 -8.96
CA ASP A 27 3.72 7.93 -8.67
C ASP A 27 4.95 7.05 -8.92
N TYR A 28 5.03 5.90 -8.24
CA TYR A 28 6.15 4.97 -8.43
C TYR A 28 5.65 3.57 -8.75
N LYS A 29 6.30 2.91 -9.71
CA LYS A 29 6.15 1.46 -9.92
C LYS A 29 6.98 0.73 -8.89
N ILE A 30 6.36 -0.19 -8.17
CA ILE A 30 6.96 -0.99 -7.12
C ILE A 30 7.00 -2.45 -7.58
N GLU A 31 8.19 -3.03 -7.48
CA GLU A 31 8.42 -4.47 -7.59
C GLU A 31 8.80 -4.97 -6.21
N THR A 32 7.98 -5.86 -5.66
CA THR A 32 8.17 -6.46 -4.34
C THR A 32 8.57 -7.91 -4.52
N VAL A 33 9.70 -8.29 -3.93
CA VAL A 33 10.14 -9.68 -3.86
C VAL A 33 9.86 -10.23 -2.47
N LEU A 34 9.16 -11.36 -2.40
CA LEU A 34 8.84 -12.06 -1.17
C LEU A 34 9.79 -13.25 -0.99
N LEU A 35 10.71 -13.13 -0.04
CA LEU A 35 11.67 -14.19 0.27
C LEU A 35 11.07 -15.19 1.26
N GLY A 36 11.09 -16.47 0.90
CA GLY A 36 10.64 -17.56 1.78
C GLY A 36 9.12 -17.66 1.97
N LYS A 37 8.32 -16.90 1.20
CA LYS A 37 6.85 -16.92 1.27
C LYS A 37 6.25 -16.70 -0.12
N GLU A 38 5.25 -17.50 -0.47
CA GLU A 38 4.44 -17.32 -1.68
C GLU A 38 3.21 -16.46 -1.37
N ALA A 39 2.87 -15.54 -2.26
CA ALA A 39 1.66 -14.71 -2.14
C ALA A 39 0.41 -15.46 -2.59
N LYS A 40 -0.08 -16.40 -1.76
CA LYS A 40 -1.29 -17.19 -2.09
C LYS A 40 -2.54 -16.34 -2.05
N LYS A 41 -2.59 -15.42 -1.10
CA LYS A 41 -3.69 -14.47 -0.96
C LYS A 41 -3.16 -13.14 -0.46
N VAL A 42 -3.57 -12.09 -1.15
CA VAL A 42 -3.13 -10.73 -0.88
C VAL A 42 -4.35 -9.86 -0.69
N ARG A 43 -4.37 -9.08 0.39
CA ARG A 43 -5.31 -7.99 0.58
C ARG A 43 -4.53 -6.70 0.71
N ALA A 44 -4.99 -5.64 0.07
CA ALA A 44 -4.35 -4.35 0.16
C ALA A 44 -5.36 -3.23 0.41
N ASN A 45 -4.91 -2.23 1.15
CA ASN A 45 -5.64 -1.00 1.38
C ASN A 45 -4.75 0.19 1.10
N ILE A 46 -5.37 1.29 0.67
CA ILE A 46 -4.70 2.55 0.39
C ILE A 46 -5.44 3.71 1.06
N LEU A 47 -4.68 4.65 1.60
CA LEU A 47 -5.12 5.99 1.97
C LEU A 47 -4.37 6.97 1.05
N THR A 48 -5.10 7.70 0.21
CA THR A 48 -4.50 8.67 -0.72
C THR A 48 -5.50 9.74 -1.12
N ASN A 49 -5.00 10.95 -1.35
CA ASN A 49 -5.69 12.09 -1.94
C ASN A 49 -4.64 13.17 -2.29
N GLU A 50 -5.08 14.33 -2.78
CA GLU A 50 -4.22 15.52 -2.91
C GLU A 50 -3.58 15.89 -1.56
N MET A 51 -2.36 16.45 -1.59
CA MET A 51 -1.57 16.77 -0.38
C MET A 51 -2.31 17.68 0.62
N THR A 52 -3.21 18.53 0.13
CA THR A 52 -3.98 19.48 0.93
C THR A 52 -5.39 19.02 1.25
N ALA A 53 -5.78 17.79 0.90
CA ALA A 53 -7.10 17.26 1.19
C ALA A 53 -7.26 16.89 2.68
N TYR A 54 -8.43 17.17 3.23
CA TYR A 54 -8.80 16.84 4.61
C TYR A 54 -10.31 16.62 4.74
N ASN A 55 -10.73 16.00 5.83
CA ASN A 55 -12.14 15.76 6.14
C ASN A 55 -12.74 16.96 6.88
N THR A 56 -14.00 17.29 6.57
CA THR A 56 -14.79 18.32 7.28
C THR A 56 -16.07 17.71 7.86
N PHE A 57 -16.85 18.47 8.64
CA PHE A 57 -18.16 18.00 9.09
C PHE A 57 -19.12 17.71 7.94
N ASP A 58 -19.07 18.52 6.87
CA ASP A 58 -19.93 18.35 5.68
C ASP A 58 -19.41 17.23 4.75
N ASN A 59 -18.10 16.98 4.74
CA ASN A 59 -17.48 15.92 3.95
C ASN A 59 -16.51 15.08 4.80
N PRO A 60 -17.03 14.19 5.66
CA PRO A 60 -16.22 13.47 6.65
C PRO A 60 -15.35 12.36 6.06
N ASN A 61 -15.58 12.01 4.78
CA ASN A 61 -14.98 10.84 4.14
C ASN A 61 -14.21 11.19 2.86
N LEU A 62 -13.72 12.43 2.69
CA LEU A 62 -12.92 12.81 1.52
C LEU A 62 -11.58 12.04 1.48
N VAL A 63 -10.91 11.95 2.63
CA VAL A 63 -9.68 11.19 2.85
C VAL A 63 -10.03 9.99 3.71
N ASN A 64 -10.13 8.81 3.08
CA ASN A 64 -10.53 7.56 3.72
C ASN A 64 -9.75 6.38 3.17
N ILE A 65 -9.72 5.29 3.94
CA ILE A 65 -9.09 4.04 3.54
C ILE A 65 -9.98 3.35 2.51
N LYS A 66 -9.39 2.94 1.40
CA LYS A 66 -10.05 2.16 0.34
C LYS A 66 -9.37 0.82 0.14
N GLU A 67 -10.10 -0.16 -0.35
CA GLU A 67 -9.48 -1.37 -0.88
C GLU A 67 -8.66 -1.03 -2.12
N PHE A 68 -7.51 -1.68 -2.24
CA PHE A 68 -6.63 -1.55 -3.39
C PHE A 68 -6.51 -2.91 -4.06
N ASN A 69 -6.99 -3.02 -5.30
CA ASN A 69 -6.98 -4.26 -6.07
C ASN A 69 -6.13 -4.16 -7.35
N ASP A 70 -5.48 -3.02 -7.59
CA ASP A 70 -4.64 -2.77 -8.77
C ASP A 70 -3.19 -3.20 -8.54
N PHE A 71 -3.02 -4.50 -8.32
CA PHE A 71 -1.71 -5.14 -8.20
C PHE A 71 -1.70 -6.47 -8.94
N THR A 72 -0.52 -6.92 -9.33
CA THR A 72 -0.30 -8.23 -9.96
C THR A 72 0.55 -9.09 -9.04
N VAL A 73 0.07 -10.30 -8.75
CA VAL A 73 0.89 -11.34 -8.10
C VAL A 73 1.81 -11.94 -9.15
N THR A 74 3.10 -11.93 -8.89
CA THR A 74 4.12 -12.54 -9.75
C THR A 74 4.63 -13.83 -9.13
N LYS A 75 5.55 -14.53 -9.81
CA LYS A 75 6.22 -15.70 -9.24
C LYS A 75 7.05 -15.36 -8.00
N GLU A 76 7.57 -14.14 -7.93
CA GLU A 76 8.54 -13.71 -6.92
C GLU A 76 7.92 -12.78 -5.86
N GLY A 77 6.73 -12.22 -6.12
CA GLY A 77 6.03 -11.38 -5.16
C GLY A 77 4.91 -10.55 -5.80
N LEU A 78 5.02 -9.23 -5.77
CA LEU A 78 3.95 -8.29 -6.13
C LEU A 78 4.46 -7.10 -6.96
N ASN A 79 3.70 -6.76 -8.00
CA ASN A 79 3.91 -5.53 -8.77
C ASN A 79 2.69 -4.63 -8.66
N PHE A 80 2.91 -3.35 -8.37
CA PHE A 80 1.86 -2.34 -8.29
C PHE A 80 2.42 -0.94 -8.52
N THR A 81 1.53 0.04 -8.72
CA THR A 81 1.90 1.45 -8.73
C THR A 81 1.42 2.07 -7.42
N ILE A 82 2.32 2.69 -6.67
CA ILE A 82 1.99 3.50 -5.50
C ILE A 82 1.76 4.95 -5.92
N PRO A 83 0.54 5.50 -5.73
CA PRO A 83 0.27 6.90 -6.04
C PRO A 83 1.10 7.84 -5.18
N LYS A 84 1.35 9.06 -5.65
CA LYS A 84 1.81 10.19 -4.82
C LYS A 84 0.90 10.38 -3.60
N CYS A 85 1.43 10.98 -2.52
CA CYS A 85 0.66 11.27 -1.31
C CYS A 85 -0.14 10.05 -0.81
N SER A 86 0.51 8.90 -0.66
CA SER A 86 -0.21 7.68 -0.29
C SER A 86 0.48 6.86 0.78
N VAL A 87 -0.35 6.15 1.53
CA VAL A 87 0.03 5.09 2.46
C VAL A 87 -0.71 3.82 2.05
N MET A 88 0.02 2.75 1.79
CA MET A 88 -0.55 1.46 1.43
C MET A 88 -0.15 0.41 2.44
N ARG A 89 -1.10 -0.47 2.77
CA ARG A 89 -0.87 -1.65 3.61
C ARG A 89 -1.26 -2.89 2.84
N PHE A 90 -0.38 -3.86 2.84
CA PHE A 90 -0.61 -5.20 2.28
C PHE A 90 -0.58 -6.24 3.39
N ILE A 91 -1.45 -7.23 3.27
CA ILE A 91 -1.45 -8.46 4.07
C ILE A 91 -1.29 -9.62 3.10
N VAL A 92 -0.27 -10.44 3.33
CA VAL A 92 0.04 -11.63 2.54
C VAL A 92 -0.08 -12.88 3.41
N GLU A 93 -1.00 -13.75 3.02
CA GLU A 93 -1.24 -15.08 3.61
C GLU A 93 -0.47 -16.16 2.83
#